data_AF-E2IPK0-F1
#
_entry.id   AF-E2IPK0-F1
#
_cell.length_a   1.000
_cell.length_b   1.000
_cell.length_c   1.000
_cell.angle_alpha   90.00
_cell.angle_beta   90.00
_cell.angle_gamma   90.00
#
_symmetry.space_group_name_H-M   'P 1'
#
loop_
_entity.id
_entity.type
_entity.pdbx_description
1 polymer ?
#
loop_
_entity_poly.entity_id
_entity_poly.type
_entity_poly.pdbx_seq_one_letter_code
_entity_poly.pdbx_strand_id
1 'polypeptide(L)'
;RARDRNRNNATASSTEAAAASPSATPTRRGSSSSQGAREAQQSSNQKKKKSFRYKPGTVALREIRQFQKTTKLLIPAASFIREVRSITHILAPPEITRWTAEALVALQEAAEDYLVGLFSDAML
;
A
#
# COMPACT_ATOMS: atom_id res chain seq x y z
N ARG A 1 7.31 -48.16 5.47
CA ARG A 1 7.10 -47.28 4.29
C ARG A 1 8.19 -46.20 4.36
N ALA A 2 9.46 -46.52 4.06
CA ALA A 2 10.13 -46.27 2.77
C ALA A 2 9.88 -44.85 2.25
N ARG A 3 10.86 -43.98 1.95
CA ARG A 3 12.33 -44.05 1.90
C ARG A 3 12.86 -42.60 1.85
N ASP A 4 14.06 -42.43 2.41
CA ASP A 4 15.17 -41.56 1.99
C ASP A 4 14.94 -40.21 1.29
N ARG A 5 15.61 -39.18 1.83
CA ARG A 5 16.74 -38.56 1.11
C ARG A 5 17.68 -37.73 2.02
N ASN A 6 18.85 -38.33 2.26
CA ASN A 6 20.21 -37.76 2.41
C ASN A 6 20.44 -36.55 1.45
N ARG A 7 21.33 -35.55 1.63
CA ARG A 7 22.71 -35.59 2.14
C ARG A 7 23.32 -34.17 2.27
N ASN A 8 23.76 -33.86 3.49
CA ASN A 8 25.03 -33.31 3.98
C ASN A 8 25.74 -32.05 3.42
N ASN A 9 26.23 -31.31 4.44
CA ASN A 9 27.59 -30.76 4.65
C ASN A 9 27.88 -29.33 4.16
N ALA A 10 28.17 -28.39 5.08
CA ALA A 10 29.50 -28.25 5.70
C ALA A 10 29.63 -26.96 6.56
N THR A 11 30.03 -27.15 7.83
CA THR A 11 31.00 -26.40 8.67
C THR A 11 30.81 -24.87 8.90
N ALA A 12 30.48 -24.36 10.11
CA ALA A 12 31.26 -24.28 11.39
C ALA A 12 32.48 -23.33 11.27
N SER A 13 32.89 -22.47 12.21
CA SER A 13 32.79 -22.44 13.68
C SER A 13 33.31 -21.10 14.25
N SER A 14 33.11 -20.94 15.57
CA SER A 14 33.17 -19.75 16.43
C SER A 14 34.52 -19.42 17.09
N THR A 15 34.56 -18.22 17.73
CA THR A 15 35.15 -17.83 19.05
C THR A 15 36.66 -17.61 19.30
N GLU A 16 36.91 -16.41 19.87
CA GLU A 16 37.71 -16.06 21.07
C GLU A 16 39.16 -15.51 21.04
N ALA A 17 39.31 -14.44 21.85
CA ALA A 17 40.40 -14.01 22.72
C ALA A 17 41.62 -13.20 22.20
N ALA A 18 41.98 -12.20 23.02
CA ALA A 18 42.96 -11.14 22.82
C ALA A 18 44.25 -11.36 23.63
N ALA A 19 45.41 -10.87 23.15
CA ALA A 19 46.59 -10.48 23.93
C ALA A 19 47.61 -9.67 23.07
N ALA A 20 48.47 -8.91 23.74
CA ALA A 20 49.19 -7.70 23.32
C ALA A 20 50.48 -7.84 22.43
N SER A 21 50.71 -6.76 21.64
CA SER A 21 51.94 -6.06 21.13
C SER A 21 53.32 -6.78 21.01
N PRO A 22 54.15 -6.45 19.98
CA PRO A 22 55.06 -5.29 20.09
C PRO A 22 55.40 -4.49 18.80
N SER A 23 55.63 -3.19 19.03
CA SER A 23 56.66 -2.24 18.53
C SER A 23 57.28 -2.29 17.12
N ALA A 24 57.46 -1.05 16.58
CA ALA A 24 58.62 -0.50 15.85
C ALA A 24 58.51 -0.25 14.32
N THR A 25 58.49 1.04 13.98
CA THR A 25 58.68 1.68 12.67
C THR A 25 60.12 1.52 12.14
N PRO A 26 60.37 1.66 10.82
CA PRO A 26 61.13 2.84 10.40
C PRO A 26 60.64 3.51 9.10
N THR A 27 60.40 4.81 9.24
CA THR A 27 60.80 5.93 8.38
C THR A 27 61.31 5.65 6.96
N ARG A 28 60.66 6.25 5.95
CA ARG A 28 61.40 7.08 4.98
C ARG A 28 60.56 8.28 4.51
N ARG A 29 61.26 9.41 4.47
CA ARG A 29 60.79 10.79 4.55
C ARG A 29 61.02 11.50 3.22
N GLY A 30 60.06 12.34 2.83
CA GLY A 30 60.23 13.47 1.90
C GLY A 30 60.20 13.10 0.41
N SER A 31 59.59 13.89 -0.48
CA SER A 31 59.32 15.34 -0.39
C SER A 31 58.33 15.82 -1.47
N SER A 32 57.47 16.77 -1.08
CA SER A 32 57.01 17.99 -1.81
C SER A 32 56.41 17.84 -3.23
N SER A 33 55.31 18.50 -3.62
CA SER A 33 54.61 19.66 -3.05
C SER A 33 53.32 19.93 -3.85
N SER A 34 52.26 20.25 -3.09
CA SER A 34 51.19 21.21 -3.38
C SER A 34 50.52 21.23 -4.76
N GLN A 35 49.22 20.91 -4.80
CA GLN A 35 48.19 21.90 -5.18
C GLN A 35 46.78 21.32 -5.08
N GLY A 36 45.87 22.11 -4.49
CA GLY A 36 44.47 22.08 -4.84
C GLY A 36 43.54 21.42 -3.84
N ALA A 37 43.07 22.22 -2.88
CA ALA A 37 41.80 21.97 -2.21
C ALA A 37 40.69 21.72 -3.24
N ARG A 38 40.14 20.50 -3.27
CA ARG A 38 38.79 20.24 -3.75
C ARG A 38 38.16 19.18 -2.86
N GLU A 39 37.65 19.68 -1.75
CA GLU A 39 36.55 19.11 -1.00
C GLU A 39 35.43 18.81 -2.01
N ALA A 40 35.40 17.59 -2.53
CA ALA A 40 34.34 17.13 -3.39
C ALA A 40 33.14 16.79 -2.49
N GLN A 41 32.48 17.84 -1.99
CA GLN A 41 31.05 17.77 -1.72
C GLN A 41 30.39 17.32 -3.02
N GLN A 42 30.14 16.02 -3.11
CA GLN A 42 29.20 15.43 -4.05
C GLN A 42 27.85 16.07 -3.73
N SER A 43 27.59 17.21 -4.36
CA SER A 43 26.29 17.81 -4.45
C SER A 43 25.40 16.80 -5.17
N SER A 44 24.71 15.99 -4.39
CA SER A 44 23.59 15.17 -4.83
C SER A 44 22.44 16.11 -5.20
N ASN A 45 22.66 16.86 -6.28
CA ASN A 45 21.68 17.68 -6.94
C ASN A 45 20.77 16.72 -7.73
N GLN A 46 20.11 15.80 -7.02
CA GLN A 46 19.00 15.05 -7.57
C GLN A 46 17.89 16.07 -7.82
N LYS A 47 17.84 16.56 -9.06
CA LYS A 47 16.67 17.28 -9.59
C LYS A 47 15.44 16.49 -9.16
N LYS A 48 14.69 17.00 -8.17
CA LYS A 48 13.43 16.41 -7.73
C LYS A 48 12.59 16.24 -9.00
N LYS A 49 12.37 14.98 -9.42
CA LYS A 49 11.56 14.68 -10.60
C LYS A 49 10.23 15.41 -10.38
N LYS A 50 9.82 16.26 -11.33
CA LYS A 50 8.54 16.97 -11.26
C LYS A 50 7.45 15.92 -11.01
N SER A 51 6.58 16.19 -10.04
CA SER A 51 5.47 15.28 -9.77
C SER A 51 4.59 15.21 -11.01
N PHE A 52 4.35 13.99 -11.49
CA PHE A 52 3.47 13.77 -12.62
C PHE A 52 2.02 13.96 -12.17
N ARG A 53 1.26 14.78 -12.90
CA ARG A 53 -0.18 14.98 -12.68
C ARG A 53 -0.94 14.50 -13.91
N TYR A 54 -1.97 13.70 -13.68
CA TYR A 54 -2.88 13.26 -14.73
C TYR A 54 -3.70 14.45 -15.27
N LYS A 55 -3.99 14.43 -16.58
CA LYS A 55 -4.91 15.40 -17.17
C LYS A 55 -6.33 15.22 -16.60
N PRO A 56 -7.13 16.29 -16.50
CA PRO A 56 -8.54 16.18 -16.14
C PRO A 56 -9.25 15.08 -16.94
N GLY A 57 -10.13 14.31 -16.30
CA GLY A 57 -10.82 13.17 -16.91
C GLY A 57 -10.01 11.88 -17.01
N THR A 58 -8.68 11.92 -16.97
CA THR A 58 -7.85 10.69 -17.12
C THR A 58 -8.07 9.71 -15.97
N VAL A 59 -8.17 10.22 -14.73
CA VAL A 59 -8.44 9.39 -13.55
C VAL A 59 -9.90 8.94 -13.53
N ALA A 60 -10.83 9.84 -13.84
CA ALA A 60 -12.27 9.52 -13.91
C ALA A 60 -12.56 8.40 -14.92
N LEU A 61 -12.02 8.46 -16.13
CA LEU A 61 -12.19 7.40 -17.14
C LEU A 61 -11.60 6.06 -16.70
N ARG A 62 -10.51 6.08 -15.92
CA ARG A 62 -9.93 4.86 -15.35
C ARG A 62 -10.84 4.27 -14.29
N GLU A 63 -11.39 5.10 -13.41
CA GLU A 63 -12.32 4.70 -12.36
C GLU A 63 -13.63 4.16 -12.95
N ILE A 64 -14.20 4.83 -13.95
CA ILE A 64 -15.39 4.36 -14.67
C ILE A 64 -15.16 2.96 -15.22
N ARG A 65 -14.06 2.73 -15.95
CA ARG A 65 -13.73 1.40 -16.49
C ARG A 65 -13.51 0.37 -15.40
N GLN A 66 -12.90 0.76 -14.28
CA GLN A 66 -12.66 -0.13 -13.15
C GLN A 66 -13.99 -0.54 -12.49
N PHE A 67 -14.89 0.40 -12.23
CA PHE A 67 -16.18 0.14 -11.60
C PHE A 67 -17.13 -0.62 -12.53
N GLN A 68 -17.12 -0.35 -13.84
CA GLN A 68 -17.90 -1.13 -14.81
C GLN A 68 -17.42 -2.58 -14.96
N LYS A 69 -16.14 -2.86 -14.65
CA LYS A 69 -15.58 -4.22 -14.70
C LYS A 69 -15.90 -5.05 -13.45
N THR A 70 -16.19 -4.40 -12.31
CA THR A 70 -16.35 -5.07 -11.02
C THR A 70 -17.71 -4.78 -10.42
N THR A 71 -18.36 -5.78 -9.85
CA THR A 71 -19.69 -5.63 -9.22
C THR A 71 -19.60 -5.43 -7.71
N LYS A 72 -18.59 -4.69 -7.23
CA LYS A 72 -18.43 -4.44 -5.80
C LYS A 72 -19.36 -3.29 -5.36
N LEU A 73 -19.93 -3.42 -4.17
CA LEU A 73 -20.69 -2.34 -3.54
C LEU A 73 -19.79 -1.13 -3.27
N LEU A 74 -20.27 0.06 -3.60
CA LEU A 74 -19.54 1.31 -3.50
C LEU A 74 -19.90 2.10 -2.25
N ILE A 75 -21.12 1.92 -1.73
CA ILE A 75 -21.55 2.57 -0.50
C ILE A 75 -21.01 1.77 0.70
N PRO A 76 -20.36 2.42 1.69
CA PRO A 76 -19.92 1.72 2.89
C PRO A 76 -21.12 1.13 3.64
N ALA A 77 -21.12 -0.20 3.82
CA ALA A 77 -22.22 -0.93 4.45
C ALA A 77 -22.59 -0.38 5.84
N ALA A 78 -21.60 0.06 6.64
CA ALA A 78 -21.86 0.63 7.96
C ALA A 78 -22.70 1.92 7.92
N SER A 79 -22.52 2.77 6.91
CA SER A 79 -23.31 3.99 6.75
C SER A 79 -24.70 3.66 6.21
N PHE A 80 -24.79 2.75 5.24
CA PHE A 80 -26.06 2.30 4.67
C PHE A 80 -26.97 1.66 5.73
N ILE A 81 -26.42 0.76 6.56
CA ILE A 81 -27.18 0.09 7.63
C ILE A 81 -27.70 1.10 8.66
N ARG A 82 -26.95 2.16 8.97
CA ARG A 82 -27.43 3.23 9.88
C ARG A 82 -28.62 3.95 9.27
N GLU A 83 -28.58 4.25 7.98
CA GLU A 83 -29.71 4.89 7.31
C GLU A 83 -30.94 3.99 7.19
N VAL A 84 -30.75 2.72 6.84
CA VAL A 84 -31.86 1.75 6.84
C VAL A 84 -32.54 1.71 8.20
N ARG A 85 -31.77 1.68 9.29
CA ARG A 85 -32.33 1.69 10.66
C ARG A 85 -33.00 3.02 11.01
N SER A 86 -32.42 4.14 10.61
CA SER A 86 -33.02 5.48 10.78
C SER A 86 -34.39 5.55 10.12
N ILE A 87 -34.48 5.14 8.86
CA ILE A 87 -35.72 5.11 8.08
C ILE A 87 -36.73 4.12 8.69
N THR A 88 -36.26 2.93 9.10
CA THR A 88 -37.12 1.92 9.75
C THR A 88 -37.77 2.49 11.01
N HIS A 89 -37.01 3.22 11.83
CA HIS A 89 -37.55 3.80 13.06
C HIS A 89 -38.62 4.86 12.81
N ILE A 90 -38.56 5.56 11.67
CA ILE A 90 -39.51 6.60 11.30
C ILE A 90 -40.75 6.02 10.62
N LEU A 91 -40.57 5.02 9.74
CA LEU A 91 -41.61 4.56 8.82
C LEU A 91 -42.23 3.20 9.17
N ALA A 92 -41.49 2.32 9.84
CA ALA A 92 -41.96 0.96 10.08
C ALA A 92 -42.82 0.88 11.36
N PRO A 93 -43.80 -0.04 11.40
CA PRO A 93 -44.50 -0.36 12.64
C PRO A 93 -43.53 -0.75 13.76
N PRO A 94 -43.87 -0.49 15.05
CA PRO A 94 -42.97 -0.65 16.19
C PRO A 94 -42.47 -2.09 16.43
N GLU A 95 -43.09 -3.08 15.78
CA GLU A 95 -42.71 -4.49 15.83
C GLU A 95 -41.45 -4.78 14.98
N ILE A 96 -41.20 -3.99 13.93
CA ILE A 96 -40.11 -4.20 12.99
C ILE A 96 -38.87 -3.45 13.47
N THR A 97 -38.05 -4.12 14.26
CA THR A 97 -36.81 -3.56 14.83
C THR A 97 -35.54 -4.30 14.39
N ARG A 98 -35.70 -5.49 13.79
CA ARG A 98 -34.60 -6.39 13.44
C ARG A 98 -34.55 -6.60 11.94
N TRP A 99 -33.33 -6.58 11.41
CA TRP A 99 -33.04 -6.85 10.01
C TRP A 99 -32.10 -8.04 9.91
N THR A 100 -32.35 -8.93 8.94
CA THR A 100 -31.41 -9.99 8.59
C THR A 100 -30.23 -9.39 7.82
N ALA A 101 -29.06 -10.04 7.89
CA ALA A 101 -27.88 -9.58 7.17
C ALA A 101 -28.13 -9.60 5.64
N GLU A 102 -28.77 -10.65 5.14
CA GLU A 102 -29.10 -10.83 3.72
C GLU A 102 -30.06 -9.74 3.22
N ALA A 103 -31.08 -9.37 4.00
CA ALA A 103 -31.99 -8.30 3.62
C ALA A 103 -31.28 -6.95 3.50
N LEU A 104 -30.34 -6.65 4.38
CA LEU A 104 -29.56 -5.41 4.32
C LEU A 104 -28.68 -5.36 3.06
N VAL A 105 -28.09 -6.49 2.66
CA VAL A 105 -27.31 -6.59 1.42
C VAL A 105 -28.22 -6.43 0.20
N ALA A 106 -29.35 -7.13 0.15
CA ALA A 106 -30.30 -7.05 -0.96
C ALA A 106 -30.85 -5.61 -1.14
N LEU A 107 -31.17 -4.93 -0.04
CA LEU A 107 -31.57 -3.52 -0.09
C LEU A 107 -30.46 -2.62 -0.63
N GLN A 108 -29.21 -2.88 -0.25
CA GLN A 108 -28.08 -2.09 -0.73
C GLN A 108 -27.82 -2.34 -2.22
N GLU A 109 -27.87 -3.59 -2.67
CA GLU A 109 -27.72 -3.96 -4.09
C GLU A 109 -28.78 -3.27 -4.95
N ALA A 110 -30.05 -3.35 -4.55
CA ALA A 110 -31.15 -2.72 -5.27
C ALA A 110 -31.02 -1.18 -5.30
N ALA A 111 -30.61 -0.57 -4.19
CA ALA A 111 -30.41 0.87 -4.12
C ALA A 111 -29.25 1.36 -5.00
N GLU A 112 -28.12 0.65 -5.00
CA GLU A 112 -26.98 0.99 -5.85
C GLU A 112 -27.29 0.77 -7.34
N ASP A 113 -27.98 -0.32 -7.70
CA ASP A 113 -28.42 -0.58 -9.08
C ASP A 113 -29.35 0.52 -9.59
N TYR A 114 -30.33 0.92 -8.76
CA TYR A 114 -31.23 2.04 -9.09
C TYR A 114 -30.48 3.35 -9.33
N LEU A 115 -29.49 3.68 -8.49
CA LEU A 115 -28.69 4.90 -8.65
C LEU A 115 -27.83 4.84 -9.92
N VAL A 116 -27.24 3.68 -10.25
CA VAL A 116 -26.47 3.51 -11.49
C VAL A 116 -27.37 3.69 -12.72
N GLY A 117 -28.58 3.12 -12.71
CA GLY A 117 -29.58 3.32 -13.75
C GLY A 117 -29.95 4.80 -13.90
N LEU A 118 -30.26 5.46 -12.78
CA LEU A 118 -30.59 6.89 -12.77
C LEU A 118 -29.46 7.77 -13.32
N PHE A 119 -28.20 7.47 -12.99
CA PHE A 119 -27.05 8.20 -13.53
C PHE A 119 -26.85 7.93 -15.02
N SER A 120 -27.13 6.72 -15.50
CA SER A 120 -27.09 6.40 -16.93
C SER A 120 -28.12 7.24 -17.69
N ASP A 121 -29.34 7.31 -17.19
CA ASP A 121 -30.43 8.06 -17.82
C ASP A 121 -30.18 9.58 -17.79
N ALA A 122 -29.59 10.10 -16.70
CA ALA A 122 -29.25 11.51 -16.58
C ALA A 122 -28.08 11.96 -17.50
N MET A 123 -27.35 11.01 -18.10
CA MET A 123 -26.27 11.28 -19.06
C MET A 123 -26.71 11.20 -20.53
N LEU A 124 -27.95 10.78 -20.80
CA LEU A 124 -28.58 10.83 -22.12
C LEU A 124 -29.06 12.25 -22.46
#